data_AF-A0A1M5R5Y0-F1
#
_entry.id   AF-A0A1M5R5Y0-F1
#
_cell.length_a   1.000
_cell.length_b   1.000
_cell.length_c   1.000
_cell.angle_alpha   90.00
_cell.angle_beta   90.00
_cell.angle_gamma   90.00
#
_symmetry.space_group_name_H-M   'P 1'
#
loop_
_entity.id
_entity.type
_entity.pdbx_description
1 polymer ?
#
loop_
_entity_poly.entity_id
_entity_poly.type
_entity_poly.pdbx_seq_one_letter_code
_entity_poly.pdbx_strand_id
1 'polypeptide(L)'
;MALADLKRGQGHSGQHCLNLTVDQFISRAEHYAAGEPTIKAKSAPLRLVSTKPKPLRKASYTISEQTRASLNQLAERTGYSRSRIIRILVHHIATLPRQEQLRLLARFQVR
;
A
#
# COMPACT_ATOMS: atom_id res chain seq x y z
N MET A 1 43.20 14.75 22.53
CA MET A 1 41.85 14.94 21.94
C MET A 1 41.62 13.79 20.97
N ALA A 2 40.72 12.86 21.29
CA ALA A 2 40.59 11.57 20.61
C ALA A 2 39.85 11.69 19.26
N LEU A 3 40.37 11.02 18.22
CA LEU A 3 39.73 10.81 16.91
C LEU A 3 38.60 9.78 17.00
N ALA A 4 37.74 9.91 18.00
CA ALA A 4 36.58 9.06 18.21
C ALA A 4 35.35 9.97 18.22
N ASP A 5 34.91 10.34 17.01
CA ASP A 5 33.49 10.55 16.68
C ASP A 5 33.37 11.21 15.29
N LEU A 6 33.99 10.59 14.27
CA LEU A 6 33.41 10.65 12.94
C LEU A 6 32.13 9.83 12.99
N LYS A 7 31.05 10.50 13.41
CA LYS A 7 29.66 10.05 13.36
C LYS A 7 29.44 9.27 12.07
N ARG A 8 29.45 7.95 12.16
CA ARG A 8 28.83 7.04 11.20
C ARG A 8 27.33 7.23 11.33
N GLY A 9 26.85 8.34 10.78
CA GLY A 9 25.42 8.58 10.60
C GLY A 9 24.89 7.54 9.63
N GLN A 10 24.16 6.56 10.17
CA GLN A 10 23.19 5.78 9.40
C GLN A 10 22.36 6.73 8.53
N GLY A 11 22.37 6.50 7.21
CA GLY A 11 21.59 7.35 6.32
C GLY A 11 21.64 7.08 4.83
N HIS A 12 22.41 6.10 4.34
CA HIS A 12 22.25 5.61 2.96
C HIS A 12 22.16 4.07 2.96
N SER A 13 21.16 3.55 3.67
CA SER A 13 20.61 2.23 3.37
C SER A 13 20.27 2.19 1.89
N GLY A 14 21.08 1.47 1.10
CA GLY A 14 20.87 1.23 -0.32
C GLY A 14 20.45 2.48 -1.09
N GLN A 15 21.41 3.34 -1.45
CA GLN A 15 21.20 4.16 -2.64
C GLN A 15 21.05 3.18 -3.81
N HIS A 16 19.80 2.80 -4.03
CA HIS A 16 19.18 2.57 -5.32
C HIS A 16 20.24 2.31 -6.39
N CYS A 17 20.48 1.04 -6.73
CA CYS A 17 20.94 0.70 -8.07
C CYS A 17 19.85 1.21 -9.02
N LEU A 18 19.83 2.51 -9.25
CA LEU A 18 19.09 3.13 -10.32
C LEU A 18 19.69 2.48 -11.56
N ASN A 19 18.83 1.96 -12.44
CA ASN A 19 19.22 1.68 -13.80
C ASN A 19 19.57 3.03 -14.45
N LEU A 20 20.77 3.54 -14.14
CA LEU A 20 21.30 4.77 -14.70
C LEU A 20 21.78 4.41 -16.09
N THR A 21 21.16 5.03 -17.09
CA THR A 21 21.69 4.96 -18.45
C THR A 21 22.96 5.79 -18.50
N VAL A 22 23.90 5.43 -19.38
CA VAL A 22 25.19 6.11 -19.54
C VAL A 22 25.00 7.63 -19.68
N ASP A 23 24.01 8.07 -20.46
CA ASP A 23 23.72 9.50 -20.68
C ASP A 23 23.31 10.24 -19.39
N GLN A 24 22.57 9.58 -18.50
CA GLN A 24 22.19 10.18 -17.21
C GLN A 24 23.37 10.30 -16.24
N PHE A 25 24.35 9.41 -16.35
CA PHE A 25 25.56 9.48 -15.56
C PHE A 25 26.46 10.62 -16.04
N ILE A 26 26.65 10.73 -17.37
CA ILE A 26 27.46 11.78 -18.00
C ILE A 26 26.91 13.16 -17.65
N SER A 27 25.61 13.40 -17.89
CA SER A 27 24.99 14.69 -17.61
C SER A 27 25.13 15.09 -16.13
N ARG A 28 24.95 14.14 -15.19
CA ARG A 28 25.17 14.41 -13.77
C ARG A 28 26.61 14.78 -13.43
N ALA A 29 27.58 14.13 -14.08
CA ALA A 29 28.99 14.41 -13.88
C ALA A 29 29.36 15.82 -14.38
N GLU A 30 28.80 16.24 -15.52
CA GLU A 30 29.00 17.59 -16.06
C GLU A 30 28.47 18.67 -15.12
N HIS A 31 27.24 18.52 -14.61
CA HIS A 31 26.67 19.46 -13.63
C HIS A 31 27.48 19.50 -12.32
N TYR A 32 28.02 18.36 -11.88
CA TYR A 32 28.90 18.31 -10.72
C TYR A 32 30.24 19.02 -10.97
N ALA A 33 30.86 18.78 -12.12
CA ALA A 33 32.10 19.45 -12.52
C ALA A 33 31.92 20.96 -12.67
N ALA A 34 30.75 21.42 -13.12
CA ALA A 34 30.37 22.83 -13.19
C ALA A 34 30.12 23.47 -11.81
N GLY A 35 30.14 22.68 -10.72
CA GLY A 35 29.97 23.18 -9.35
C GLY A 35 28.51 23.50 -8.99
N GLU A 36 27.54 22.99 -9.75
CA GLU A 36 26.14 23.24 -9.45
C GLU A 36 25.72 22.52 -8.15
N PRO A 37 25.06 23.23 -7.21
CA PRO A 37 24.66 22.64 -5.95
C PRO A 37 23.66 21.52 -6.20
N THR A 38 24.07 20.28 -5.96
CA THR A 38 23.27 19.06 -6.17
C THR A 38 22.13 18.92 -5.14
N ILE A 39 21.82 19.99 -4.41
CA ILE A 39 20.85 20.04 -3.30
C ILE A 39 19.54 20.66 -3.82
N LYS A 40 18.80 19.86 -4.58
CA LYS A 40 17.33 19.86 -4.70
C LYS A 40 16.64 21.22 -4.54
N ALA A 41 16.71 22.08 -5.55
CA ALA A 41 15.59 22.97 -5.84
C ALA A 41 14.40 22.07 -6.22
N LYS A 42 13.38 22.03 -5.35
CA LYS A 42 12.13 21.30 -5.58
C LYS A 42 11.29 22.01 -6.65
N SER A 43 11.72 22.04 -7.90
CA SER A 43 10.73 21.99 -8.99
C SER A 43 10.29 20.55 -9.04
N ALA A 44 9.23 20.21 -8.29
CA ALA A 44 8.68 18.87 -8.30
C ALA A 44 8.45 18.48 -9.77
N PRO A 45 9.17 17.49 -10.34
CA PRO A 45 8.62 16.84 -11.52
C PRO A 45 7.27 16.33 -11.04
N LEU A 46 6.21 16.65 -11.78
CA LEU A 46 4.88 16.08 -11.59
C LEU A 46 5.12 14.62 -11.27
N ARG A 47 4.93 14.24 -9.99
CA ARG A 47 5.12 12.87 -9.57
C ARG A 47 4.10 12.14 -10.42
N LEU A 48 4.57 11.40 -11.43
CA LEU A 48 3.82 10.32 -11.99
C LEU A 48 3.62 9.41 -10.77
N VAL A 49 2.50 9.64 -10.07
CA VAL A 49 2.16 8.95 -8.84
C VAL A 49 2.22 7.51 -9.26
N SER A 50 3.20 6.76 -8.76
CA SER A 50 3.24 5.31 -8.94
C SER A 50 1.87 4.83 -8.47
N THR A 51 0.98 4.57 -9.42
CA THR A 51 -0.44 4.25 -9.21
C THR A 51 -0.57 2.82 -8.70
N LYS A 52 0.48 2.26 -8.12
CA LYS A 52 0.43 0.98 -7.45
C LYS A 52 -0.47 1.18 -6.24
N PRO A 53 -1.65 0.54 -6.20
CA PRO A 53 -2.54 0.68 -5.07
C PRO A 53 -1.79 0.25 -3.82
N LYS A 54 -1.93 1.03 -2.75
CA LYS A 54 -1.34 0.67 -1.45
C LYS A 54 -1.81 -0.74 -1.08
N PRO A 55 -0.93 -1.60 -0.54
CA PRO A 55 -1.32 -2.94 -0.15
C PRO A 55 -2.44 -2.87 0.90
N LEU A 56 -3.45 -3.72 0.74
CA LEU A 56 -4.56 -3.83 1.68
C LEU A 56 -4.05 -4.34 3.03
N ARG A 57 -4.48 -3.70 4.12
CA ARG A 57 -4.18 -4.17 5.48
C ARG A 57 -4.95 -5.45 5.77
N LYS A 58 -4.29 -6.42 6.42
CA LYS A 58 -4.93 -7.63 6.93
C LYS A 58 -5.74 -7.29 8.18
N ALA A 59 -6.84 -8.00 8.38
CA ALA A 59 -7.67 -7.90 9.58
C ALA A 59 -8.11 -9.31 10.01
N SER A 60 -8.15 -9.52 11.32
CA SER A 60 -8.61 -10.76 11.94
C SER A 60 -9.99 -10.53 12.53
N TYR A 61 -10.92 -11.43 12.26
CA TYR A 61 -12.30 -11.36 12.74
C TYR A 61 -12.70 -12.71 13.32
N THR A 62 -13.47 -12.68 14.41
CA THR A 62 -14.09 -13.88 14.97
C THR A 62 -15.36 -14.18 14.20
N ILE A 63 -15.47 -15.39 13.64
CA ILE A 63 -16.64 -15.88 12.93
C ILE A 63 -16.93 -17.32 13.34
N SER A 64 -18.21 -17.71 13.35
CA SER A 64 -18.62 -19.08 13.68
C SER A 64 -18.12 -20.08 12.63
N GLU A 65 -17.98 -21.34 13.02
CA GLU A 65 -17.52 -22.40 12.12
C GLU A 65 -18.46 -22.57 10.93
N GLN A 66 -19.77 -22.51 11.17
CA GLN A 66 -20.80 -22.57 10.13
C GLN A 66 -20.64 -21.43 9.11
N THR A 67 -20.39 -20.20 9.59
CA THR A 67 -20.16 -19.04 8.72
C THR A 67 -18.89 -19.23 7.88
N ARG A 68 -17.82 -19.76 8.48
CA ARG A 68 -16.58 -20.08 7.76
C ARG A 68 -16.79 -21.14 6.69
N ALA A 69 -17.57 -22.19 6.97
CA ALA A 69 -17.92 -23.24 6.01
C ALA A 69 -18.74 -22.68 4.84
N SER A 70 -19.79 -21.91 5.11
CA SER A 70 -20.61 -21.26 4.08
C SER A 70 -19.79 -20.30 3.22
N LEU A 71 -18.85 -19.54 3.82
CA LEU A 71 -17.93 -18.68 3.09
C LEU A 71 -16.99 -19.46 2.16
N ASN A 72 -16.51 -20.63 2.60
CA ASN A 72 -15.66 -21.51 1.78
C ASN A 72 -16.43 -22.06 0.59
N GLN A 73 -17.63 -22.61 0.82
CA GLN A 73 -18.48 -23.12 -0.25
C GLN A 73 -18.83 -22.03 -1.25
N LEU A 74 -19.11 -20.80 -0.79
CA LEU A 74 -19.39 -19.68 -1.68
C LEU A 74 -18.16 -19.29 -2.52
N ALA A 75 -16.97 -19.33 -1.93
CA ALA A 75 -15.71 -19.09 -2.64
C ALA A 75 -15.46 -20.13 -3.73
N GLU A 76 -15.67 -21.41 -3.43
CA GLU A 76 -15.51 -22.52 -4.39
C GLU A 76 -16.49 -22.40 -5.56
N ARG A 77 -17.77 -22.10 -5.26
CA ARG A 77 -18.82 -21.99 -6.28
C ARG A 77 -18.68 -20.77 -7.19
N THR A 78 -18.19 -19.65 -6.66
CA THR A 78 -18.09 -18.38 -7.42
C THR A 78 -16.71 -18.14 -8.03
N GLY A 79 -15.68 -18.85 -7.57
CA GLY A 79 -14.28 -18.57 -7.90
C GLY A 79 -13.74 -17.29 -7.26
N TYR A 80 -14.52 -16.59 -6.42
CA TYR A 80 -14.04 -15.41 -5.70
C TYR A 80 -13.34 -15.78 -4.41
N SER A 81 -12.27 -15.06 -4.08
CA SER A 81 -11.60 -15.23 -2.79
C SER A 81 -12.51 -14.80 -1.63
N ARG A 82 -12.34 -15.47 -0.49
CA ARG A 82 -13.06 -15.17 0.77
C ARG A 82 -13.03 -13.67 1.12
N SER A 83 -11.86 -13.05 1.02
CA SER A 83 -11.69 -11.61 1.30
C SER A 83 -12.35 -10.72 0.26
N ARG A 84 -12.48 -11.17 -1.00
CA ARG A 84 -13.24 -10.44 -2.04
C ARG A 84 -14.74 -10.51 -1.74
N ILE A 85 -15.27 -11.67 -1.39
CA ILE A 85 -16.67 -11.84 -1.01
C ILE A 85 -17.02 -10.93 0.17
N ILE A 86 -16.22 -10.94 1.25
CA ILE A 86 -16.45 -10.08 2.41
C ILE A 86 -16.46 -8.60 2.00
N ARG A 87 -15.51 -8.15 1.16
CA ARG A 87 -15.48 -6.77 0.68
C ARG A 87 -16.73 -6.39 -0.12
N ILE A 88 -17.22 -7.29 -0.98
CA ILE A 88 -18.45 -7.08 -1.76
C ILE A 88 -19.65 -6.93 -0.84
N LEU A 89 -19.81 -7.85 0.12
CA LEU A 89 -20.93 -7.81 1.07
C LEU A 89 -20.90 -6.55 1.93
N VAL A 90 -19.74 -6.19 2.46
CA VAL A 90 -19.56 -4.97 3.26
C VAL A 90 -19.86 -3.72 2.42
N HIS A 91 -19.37 -3.66 1.18
CA HIS A 91 -19.66 -2.56 0.28
C HIS A 91 -21.16 -2.45 -0.01
N HIS A 92 -21.83 -3.56 -0.31
CA HIS A 92 -23.26 -3.60 -0.55
C HIS A 92 -24.03 -3.05 0.66
N ILE A 93 -23.75 -3.56 1.86
CA ILE A 93 -24.40 -3.07 3.09
C ILE A 93 -24.12 -1.58 3.29
N ALA A 94 -22.87 -1.13 3.10
CA ALA A 94 -22.50 0.27 3.26
C ALA A 94 -23.22 1.22 2.28
N THR A 95 -23.57 0.75 1.08
CA THR A 95 -24.30 1.55 0.08
C THR A 95 -25.81 1.64 0.32
N LEU A 96 -26.39 0.77 1.16
CA LEU A 96 -27.82 0.78 1.47
C LEU A 96 -28.20 1.94 2.41
N PRO A 97 -29.46 2.44 2.36
CA PRO A 97 -29.93 3.45 3.29
C PRO A 97 -29.98 2.91 4.73
N ARG A 98 -29.80 3.81 5.71
CA ARG A 98 -29.65 3.46 7.13
C ARG A 98 -30.78 2.57 7.66
N GLN A 99 -32.03 2.81 7.24
CA GLN A 99 -33.17 2.02 7.67
C GLN A 99 -33.09 0.57 7.18
N GLU A 100 -32.64 0.34 5.95
CA GLU A 100 -32.48 -0.99 5.37
C GLU A 100 -31.28 -1.73 5.97
N GLN A 101 -30.19 -1.01 6.23
CA GLN A 101 -29.04 -1.55 6.96
C GLN A 101 -29.48 -2.12 8.31
N LEU A 102 -30.24 -1.35 9.11
CA LEU A 102 -30.73 -1.78 10.41
C LEU A 102 -31.67 -2.99 10.30
N ARG A 103 -32.59 -2.99 9.32
CA ARG A 103 -33.47 -4.13 9.06
C ARG A 103 -32.69 -5.40 8.72
N LEU A 104 -31.67 -5.30 7.87
CA LEU A 104 -30.84 -6.43 7.47
C LEU A 104 -30.05 -6.97 8.66
N LEU A 105 -29.41 -6.09 9.43
CA LEU A 105 -28.65 -6.48 10.61
C LEU A 105 -29.54 -7.11 11.70
N ALA A 106 -30.76 -6.61 11.88
CA ALA A 106 -31.72 -7.20 12.82
C ALA A 106 -32.19 -8.59 12.37
N ARG A 107 -32.35 -8.81 11.05
CA ARG A 107 -32.77 -10.10 10.49
C ARG A 107 -31.73 -11.20 10.68
N PHE A 108 -30.45 -10.87 10.53
CA PHE A 108 -29.35 -11.83 10.55
C PHE A 108 -28.54 -11.75 11.84
N GLN A 109 -29.18 -11.63 13.00
CA GLN A 109 -28.48 -11.74 14.28
C GLN A 109 -27.86 -13.14 14.42
N VAL A 110 -26.60 -13.27 13.98
CA VAL A 110 -25.77 -14.45 14.19
C VAL A 110 -25.14 -14.29 15.57
N ARG A 111 -25.46 -15.23 16.47
CA ARG A 111 -24.78 -15.37 17.76
C ARG A 111 -23.44 -16.10 17.59
#